data_AF-A0A2V9CNG8-F1
#
_entry.id   AF-A0A2V9CNG8-F1
#
_cell.length_a   1.000
_cell.length_b   1.000
_cell.length_c   1.000
_cell.angle_alpha   90.00
_cell.angle_beta   90.00
_cell.angle_gamma   90.00
#
_symmetry.space_group_name_H-M   'P 1'
#
loop_
_entity.id
_entity.type
_entity.pdbx_description
1 polymer ?
#
loop_
_entity_poly.entity_id
_entity_poly.type
_entity_poly.pdbx_seq_one_letter_code
_entity_poly.pdbx_strand_id
1 'polypeptide(L)'
;MISEANVEAAVETASTPRHIALVRITHWIVVLSVLGLLITGTGILVSHPRLYWGETGGVGTPSLIDLPIPFIIGPSVWNRPFHFLFAWVLVLTGLTYMVGSFITQHFRKDLLPAKADLRWNRIIAVVSEHLRWRRPEADAVSTYNVVQRLTYLAVVFGLFPAILWTGLAMSFGVTSV
;
A
#
# COMPACT_ATOMS: atom_id res chain seq x y z
N MET A 1 3.58 -48.48 11.07
CA MET A 1 2.97 -48.00 12.32
C MET A 1 3.63 -46.66 12.62
N ILE A 2 3.03 -45.55 12.15
CA ILE A 2 3.55 -44.21 12.41
C ILE A 2 3.32 -43.95 13.89
N SER A 3 4.39 -43.74 14.66
CA SER A 3 4.30 -43.47 16.10
C SER A 3 3.39 -42.26 16.34
N GLU A 4 2.45 -42.35 17.29
CA GLU A 4 1.59 -41.23 17.65
C GLU A 4 2.38 -39.97 17.99
N ALA A 5 3.61 -40.13 18.51
CA ALA A 5 4.55 -39.04 18.76
C ALA A 5 4.95 -38.25 17.49
N ASN A 6 4.98 -38.90 16.31
CA ASN A 6 5.25 -38.22 15.04
C ASN A 6 4.02 -37.46 14.53
N VAL A 7 2.81 -37.91 14.89
CA VAL A 7 1.56 -37.21 14.56
C VAL A 7 1.40 -36.01 15.49
N GLU A 8 1.69 -36.17 16.79
CA GLU A 8 1.66 -35.08 17.78
C GLU A 8 2.70 -34.00 17.48
N ALA A 9 3.94 -34.39 17.14
CA ALA A 9 4.97 -33.45 16.69
C ALA A 9 4.59 -32.78 15.35
N ALA A 10 3.99 -33.52 14.40
CA ALA A 10 3.52 -32.94 13.14
C ALA A 10 2.36 -31.95 13.35
N VAL A 11 1.46 -32.22 14.30
CA VAL A 11 0.35 -31.35 14.70
C VAL A 11 0.84 -30.13 15.49
N GLU A 12 1.88 -30.26 16.33
CA GLU A 12 2.57 -29.12 16.94
C GLU A 12 3.29 -28.24 15.90
N THR A 13 3.86 -28.86 14.85
CA THR A 13 4.47 -28.14 13.72
C THR A 13 3.45 -27.58 12.72
N ALA A 14 2.14 -27.81 12.92
CA ALA A 14 1.11 -27.18 12.11
C ALA A 14 1.18 -25.68 12.33
N SER A 15 1.91 -25.01 11.44
CA SER A 15 2.37 -23.63 11.56
C SER A 15 1.22 -22.73 12.01
N THR A 16 1.30 -22.19 13.22
CA THR A 16 0.36 -21.16 13.66
C THR A 16 0.35 -20.06 12.60
N PRO A 17 -0.82 -19.70 12.02
CA PRO A 17 -0.87 -18.71 10.97
C PRO A 17 -0.25 -17.39 11.45
N ARG A 18 0.88 -16.99 10.84
CA ARG A 18 1.65 -15.77 11.21
C ARG A 18 0.78 -14.51 11.20
N HIS A 19 -0.21 -14.48 10.31
CA HIS A 19 -1.13 -13.35 10.15
C HIS A 19 -2.57 -13.85 10.14
N ILE A 20 -3.42 -13.15 10.90
CA ILE A 20 -4.86 -13.38 10.91
C ILE A 20 -5.45 -13.23 9.49
N ALA A 21 -6.47 -14.02 9.18
CA ALA A 21 -7.10 -14.02 7.86
C ALA A 21 -7.52 -12.62 7.40
N LEU A 22 -8.00 -11.76 8.32
CA LEU A 22 -8.34 -10.37 8.04
C LEU A 22 -7.18 -9.60 7.40
N VAL A 23 -5.97 -9.69 7.97
CA VAL A 23 -4.78 -8.99 7.45
C VAL A 23 -4.41 -9.52 6.06
N ARG A 24 -4.50 -10.83 5.85
CA ARG A 24 -4.16 -11.44 4.55
C ARG A 24 -5.17 -11.05 3.46
N ILE A 25 -6.46 -11.14 3.77
CA ILE A 25 -7.54 -10.81 2.83
C ILE A 25 -7.48 -9.33 2.46
N THR A 26 -7.43 -8.44 3.45
CA THR A 26 -7.32 -6.99 3.21
C THR A 26 -6.05 -6.66 2.42
N HIS A 27 -4.92 -7.29 2.70
CA HIS A 27 -3.68 -7.10 1.94
C HIS A 27 -3.85 -7.47 0.46
N TRP A 28 -4.41 -8.64 0.14
CA TRP A 28 -4.59 -9.04 -1.26
C TRP A 28 -5.58 -8.16 -2.00
N ILE A 29 -6.65 -7.70 -1.34
CA ILE A 29 -7.58 -6.73 -1.93
C ILE A 29 -6.86 -5.40 -2.20
N VAL A 30 -6.02 -4.93 -1.27
CA VAL A 30 -5.18 -3.73 -1.46
C VAL A 30 -4.24 -3.90 -2.65
N VAL A 31 -3.54 -5.04 -2.77
CA VAL A 31 -2.64 -5.33 -3.90
C VAL A 31 -3.38 -5.25 -5.23
N LEU A 32 -4.52 -5.92 -5.35
CA LEU A 32 -5.34 -5.89 -6.57
C LEU A 32 -5.85 -4.47 -6.88
N SER A 33 -6.25 -3.72 -5.84
CA SER A 33 -6.73 -2.35 -5.99
C SER A 33 -5.61 -1.41 -6.45
N VAL A 34 -4.41 -1.53 -5.89
CA VAL A 34 -3.24 -0.73 -6.29
C VAL A 34 -2.84 -1.04 -7.73
N LEU A 35 -2.86 -2.31 -8.15
CA LEU A 35 -2.60 -2.68 -9.55
C LEU A 35 -3.66 -2.06 -10.49
N GLY A 36 -4.94 -2.15 -10.13
CA GLY A 36 -6.03 -1.52 -10.88
C GLY A 36 -5.89 0.00 -10.97
N LEU A 37 -5.55 0.67 -9.87
CA LEU A 37 -5.30 2.12 -9.82
C LEU A 37 -4.11 2.53 -10.66
N LEU A 38 -3.01 1.77 -10.65
CA LEU A 38 -1.83 2.06 -11.46
C LEU A 38 -2.13 1.93 -12.96
N ILE A 39 -2.79 0.85 -13.37
CA ILE A 39 -3.15 0.61 -14.77
C ILE A 39 -4.11 1.70 -15.26
N THR A 40 -5.20 1.92 -14.53
CA THR A 40 -6.22 2.90 -14.91
C THR A 40 -5.72 4.34 -14.80
N GLY A 41 -4.94 4.67 -13.77
CA GLY A 41 -4.34 6.00 -13.58
C GLY A 41 -3.33 6.34 -14.68
N THR A 42 -2.51 5.37 -15.08
CA THR A 42 -1.63 5.52 -16.24
C THR A 42 -2.44 5.75 -17.51
N GLY A 43 -3.53 5.01 -17.69
CA GLY A 43 -4.45 5.21 -18.82
C GLY A 43 -5.12 6.60 -18.84
N ILE A 44 -5.44 7.17 -17.67
CA ILE A 44 -5.94 8.55 -17.53
C ILE A 44 -4.86 9.54 -17.95
N LEU A 45 -3.63 9.37 -17.45
CA LEU A 45 -2.49 10.24 -17.78
C LEU A 45 -2.15 10.17 -19.27
N VAL A 46 -2.12 8.99 -19.87
CA VAL A 46 -1.84 8.84 -21.31
C VAL A 46 -2.92 9.50 -22.17
N SER A 47 -4.19 9.41 -21.75
CA SER A 47 -5.30 10.05 -22.48
C SER A 47 -5.24 11.58 -22.38
N HIS A 48 -4.73 12.11 -21.26
CA HIS A 48 -4.61 13.55 -21.00
C HIS A 48 -3.23 13.86 -20.40
N PRO A 49 -2.16 13.90 -21.22
CA PRO A 49 -0.77 13.88 -20.77
C PRO A 49 -0.25 15.25 -20.34
N ARG A 50 -1.09 15.97 -19.60
CA ARG A 50 -0.82 17.31 -19.06
C ARG A 50 -1.10 17.30 -17.56
N LEU A 51 -0.14 17.81 -16.79
CA LEU A 51 -0.26 17.99 -15.35
C LEU A 51 -0.49 19.46 -15.06
N TYR A 52 -1.64 19.75 -14.48
CA TYR A 52 -2.05 21.12 -14.15
C TYR A 52 -1.63 21.48 -12.73
N TRP A 53 -1.49 22.78 -12.50
CA TRP A 53 -1.30 23.35 -11.18
C TRP A 53 -2.21 24.55 -11.01
N GLY A 54 -2.85 24.67 -9.85
CA GLY A 54 -3.81 25.73 -9.54
C GLY A 54 -5.19 25.18 -9.15
N GLU A 55 -6.16 26.08 -9.03
CA GLU A 55 -7.54 25.75 -8.63
C GLU A 55 -8.33 25.03 -9.74
N THR A 56 -7.98 25.30 -11.00
CA THR A 56 -8.61 24.67 -12.17
C THR A 56 -7.55 24.15 -13.14
N GLY A 57 -7.90 23.12 -13.91
CA GLY A 57 -7.03 22.52 -14.92
C GLY A 57 -7.85 21.81 -15.98
N GLY A 58 -7.63 22.16 -17.25
CA GLY A 58 -8.41 21.62 -18.35
C GLY A 58 -7.82 21.88 -19.72
N VAL A 59 -8.51 21.41 -20.75
CA VAL A 59 -8.11 21.69 -22.14
C VAL A 59 -8.13 23.21 -22.36
N GLY A 60 -7.02 23.76 -22.85
CA GLY A 60 -6.88 25.20 -23.12
C GLY A 60 -6.37 26.04 -21.96
N THR A 61 -6.17 25.47 -20.77
CA THR A 61 -5.54 26.17 -19.63
C THR A 61 -4.02 25.92 -19.60
N PRO A 62 -3.22 26.82 -19.01
CA PRO A 62 -1.79 26.57 -18.79
C PRO A 62 -1.58 25.30 -17.94
N SER A 63 -0.72 24.41 -18.41
CA SER A 63 -0.24 23.25 -17.66
C SER A 63 1.13 23.56 -17.04
N LEU A 64 1.46 22.88 -15.94
CA LEU A 64 2.77 22.96 -15.32
C LEU A 64 3.78 22.06 -16.04
N ILE A 65 3.34 20.85 -16.41
CA ILE A 65 4.16 19.84 -17.10
C ILE A 65 3.34 19.22 -18.22
N ASP A 66 3.90 19.24 -19.44
CA ASP A 66 3.39 18.50 -20.58
C ASP A 66 4.32 17.32 -20.88
N LEU A 67 3.76 16.11 -20.93
CA LEU A 67 4.53 14.93 -21.28
C LEU A 67 4.67 14.84 -22.80
N PRO A 68 5.82 14.37 -23.33
CA PRO A 68 6.07 14.25 -24.76
C PRO A 68 5.38 13.02 -25.36
N ILE A 69 4.09 12.85 -25.10
CA ILE A 69 3.24 11.80 -25.65
C ILE A 69 1.97 12.42 -26.25
N PRO A 70 1.40 11.85 -27.34
CA PRO A 70 0.23 12.42 -27.99
C PRO A 70 -0.98 12.48 -27.06
N PHE A 71 -1.75 13.56 -27.17
CA PHE A 71 -3.08 13.63 -26.57
C PHE A 71 -4.05 12.75 -27.36
N ILE A 72 -4.56 11.69 -26.74
CA ILE A 72 -5.46 10.71 -27.38
C ILE A 72 -6.82 10.74 -26.69
N ILE A 73 -7.82 11.26 -27.39
CA ILE A 73 -9.22 11.16 -26.98
C ILE A 73 -9.73 9.78 -27.39
N GLY A 74 -10.01 8.89 -26.42
CA GLY A 74 -10.53 7.55 -26.73
C GLY A 74 -10.43 6.54 -25.58
N PRO A 75 -9.23 6.02 -25.25
CA PRO A 75 -9.08 4.93 -24.27
C PRO A 75 -9.52 5.28 -22.84
N SER A 76 -9.79 6.55 -22.53
CA SER A 76 -10.14 7.03 -21.19
C SER A 76 -11.56 6.69 -20.71
N VAL A 77 -12.50 6.24 -21.57
CA VAL A 77 -13.92 6.10 -21.18
C VAL A 77 -14.08 5.07 -20.04
N TRP A 78 -13.27 4.02 -20.06
CA TRP A 78 -13.28 2.97 -19.04
C TRP A 78 -12.31 3.24 -17.88
N ASN A 79 -11.18 3.92 -18.16
CA ASN A 79 -10.15 4.14 -17.15
C ASN A 79 -10.67 4.97 -15.98
N ARG A 80 -11.45 6.03 -16.21
CA ARG A 80 -11.97 6.87 -15.11
C ARG A 80 -12.95 6.11 -14.20
N PRO A 81 -14.02 5.46 -14.70
CA PRO A 81 -14.91 4.66 -13.84
C PRO A 81 -14.19 3.55 -13.07
N PHE A 82 -13.29 2.80 -13.72
CA PHE A 82 -12.54 1.74 -13.04
C PHE A 82 -11.55 2.30 -12.02
N HIS A 83 -10.94 3.46 -12.28
CA HIS A 83 -10.08 4.13 -11.29
C HIS A 83 -10.86 4.46 -10.02
N PHE A 84 -12.05 5.06 -10.15
CA PHE A 84 -12.91 5.33 -9.00
C PHE A 84 -13.40 4.05 -8.31
N LEU A 85 -13.72 3.00 -9.06
CA LEU A 85 -14.09 1.70 -8.48
C LEU A 85 -12.96 1.16 -7.59
N PHE A 86 -11.74 1.06 -8.11
CA PHE A 86 -10.60 0.58 -7.34
C PHE A 86 -10.22 1.51 -6.20
N ALA A 87 -10.39 2.84 -6.37
CA ALA A 87 -10.18 3.80 -5.28
C ALA A 87 -11.15 3.55 -4.13
N TRP A 88 -12.45 3.35 -4.42
CA TRP A 88 -13.44 3.07 -3.38
C TRP A 88 -13.22 1.71 -2.71
N VAL A 89 -12.89 0.67 -3.48
CA VAL A 89 -12.51 -0.63 -2.91
C VAL A 89 -11.30 -0.48 -1.98
N LEU A 90 -10.28 0.28 -2.39
CA LEU A 90 -9.10 0.56 -1.57
C LEU A 90 -9.45 1.31 -0.28
N VAL A 91 -10.29 2.35 -0.36
CA VAL A 91 -10.73 3.13 0.81
C VAL A 91 -11.51 2.27 1.79
N LEU A 92 -12.52 1.53 1.32
CA LEU A 92 -13.33 0.67 2.18
C LEU A 92 -12.48 -0.44 2.83
N THR A 93 -11.60 -1.07 2.06
CA THR A 93 -10.68 -2.09 2.58
C THR A 93 -9.70 -1.51 3.59
N GLY A 94 -9.17 -0.32 3.32
CA GLY A 94 -8.29 0.42 4.23
C GLY A 94 -8.99 0.73 5.55
N LEU A 95 -10.24 1.20 5.51
CA LEU A 95 -11.06 1.44 6.70
C LEU A 95 -11.32 0.16 7.49
N THR A 96 -11.68 -0.95 6.81
CA THR A 96 -11.85 -2.26 7.46
C THR A 96 -10.55 -2.72 8.13
N TYR A 97 -9.41 -2.58 7.44
CA TYR A 97 -8.10 -2.90 8.00
C TYR A 97 -7.79 -2.03 9.22
N MET A 98 -8.05 -0.72 9.16
CA MET A 98 -7.79 0.22 10.24
C MET A 98 -8.63 -0.10 11.49
N VAL A 99 -9.94 -0.28 11.31
CA VAL A 99 -10.86 -0.62 12.40
C VAL A 99 -10.49 -1.97 13.02
N GLY A 100 -10.29 -3.00 12.19
CA GLY A 100 -9.92 -4.33 12.67
C GLY A 100 -8.57 -4.34 13.40
N SER A 101 -7.59 -3.58 12.90
CA SER A 101 -6.27 -3.46 13.53
C SER A 101 -6.30 -2.64 14.83
N PHE A 102 -7.22 -1.69 14.97
CA PHE A 102 -7.44 -0.96 16.22
C PHE A 102 -8.08 -1.86 17.29
N ILE A 103 -9.13 -2.61 16.91
CA ILE A 103 -9.81 -3.57 17.80
C ILE A 103 -8.83 -4.65 18.29
N THR A 104 -7.97 -5.15 17.41
CA THR A 104 -6.98 -6.20 17.75
C THR A 104 -5.69 -5.66 18.37
N GLN A 105 -5.53 -4.33 18.48
CA GLN A 105 -4.30 -3.66 18.92
C GLN A 105 -3.05 -4.00 18.07
N HIS A 106 -3.26 -4.39 16.81
CA HIS A 106 -2.21 -4.78 15.88
C HIS A 106 -1.16 -3.67 15.66
N PHE A 107 -1.60 -2.40 15.53
CA PHE A 107 -0.68 -1.28 15.35
C PHE A 107 0.31 -1.15 16.50
N ARG A 108 -0.18 -1.27 17.73
CA ARG A 108 0.63 -1.07 18.92
C ARG A 108 1.56 -2.25 19.19
N LYS A 109 1.09 -3.47 18.95
CA LYS A 109 1.84 -4.69 19.26
C LYS A 109 2.89 -5.02 18.20
N ASP A 110 2.57 -4.79 16.93
CA ASP A 110 3.35 -5.36 15.82
C ASP A 110 4.03 -4.31 14.92
N LEU A 111 3.47 -3.09 14.82
CA LEU A 111 3.92 -2.10 13.84
C LEU A 111 4.79 -0.99 14.41
N LEU A 112 4.69 -0.66 15.71
CA LEU A 112 5.56 0.35 16.31
C LEU A 112 6.96 -0.22 16.59
N PRO A 113 8.04 0.38 16.04
CA PRO A 113 9.41 -0.01 16.40
C PRO A 113 9.74 0.33 17.85
N ALA A 114 10.63 -0.44 18.47
CA ALA A 114 11.20 -0.03 19.75
C ALA A 114 12.05 1.23 19.56
N LYS A 115 12.07 2.14 20.56
CA LYS A 115 12.86 3.39 20.48
C LYS A 115 14.35 3.13 20.20
N ALA A 116 14.88 2.01 20.68
CA ALA A 116 16.26 1.62 20.46
C ALA A 116 16.57 1.31 18.99
N ASP A 117 15.59 0.84 18.22
CA ASP A 117 15.73 0.47 16.82
C ASP A 117 15.69 1.68 15.89
N LEU A 118 15.10 2.79 16.33
CA LEU A 118 15.01 4.05 15.58
C LEU A 118 16.35 4.81 15.48
N ARG A 119 17.41 4.31 16.10
CA ARG A 119 18.74 4.93 15.99
C ARG A 119 19.22 4.85 14.53
N TRP A 120 19.68 5.98 14.01
CA TRP A 120 20.16 6.11 12.63
C TRP A 120 21.14 4.99 12.20
N ASN A 121 22.11 4.67 13.08
CA ASN A 121 23.09 3.61 12.82
C ASN A 121 22.45 2.22 12.64
N ARG A 122 21.35 1.92 13.35
CA ARG A 122 20.61 0.65 13.20
C ARG A 122 19.84 0.59 11.90
N ILE A 123 19.20 1.70 11.52
CA ILE A 123 18.47 1.80 10.25
C ILE A 123 19.43 1.58 9.08
N ILE A 124 20.57 2.29 9.05
CA ILE A 124 21.59 2.11 7.99
C ILE A 124 22.15 0.69 7.99
N ALA A 125 22.40 0.09 9.16
CA ALA A 125 22.88 -1.29 9.23
C ALA A 125 21.90 -2.26 8.55
N VAL A 126 20.61 -2.18 8.88
CA VAL A 126 19.57 -3.03 8.28
C VAL A 126 19.48 -2.79 6.77
N VAL A 127 19.49 -1.54 6.32
CA VAL A 127 19.49 -1.20 4.88
C VAL A 127 20.71 -1.80 4.17
N SER A 128 21.90 -1.63 4.73
CA SER A 128 23.15 -2.15 4.17
C SER A 128 23.16 -3.68 4.10
N GLU A 129 22.64 -4.37 5.11
CA GLU A 129 22.51 -5.83 5.11
C GLU A 129 21.60 -6.34 3.99
N HIS A 130 20.46 -5.68 3.76
CA HIS A 130 19.55 -6.02 2.67
C HIS A 130 20.18 -5.73 1.30
N LEU A 131 20.87 -4.60 1.14
CA LEU A 131 21.58 -4.26 -0.10
C LEU A 131 22.74 -5.24 -0.39
N ARG A 132 23.33 -5.83 0.64
CA ARG A 132 24.37 -6.88 0.54
C ARG A 132 23.81 -8.29 0.39
N TRP A 133 22.48 -8.43 0.26
CA TRP A 133 21.79 -9.72 0.14
C TRP A 133 22.15 -10.72 1.27
N ARG A 134 22.46 -10.23 2.48
CA ARG A 134 22.71 -11.11 3.63
C ARG A 134 21.40 -11.78 4.04
N ARG A 135 21.42 -13.11 4.17
CA ARG A 135 20.25 -13.84 4.66
C ARG A 135 20.05 -13.54 6.16
N PRO A 136 18.82 -13.20 6.59
CA PRO A 136 18.52 -13.05 8.01
C PRO A 136 18.75 -14.36 8.77
N GLU A 137 19.23 -14.27 10.01
CA GLU A 137 19.28 -15.42 10.93
C GLU A 137 17.87 -15.98 11.19
N ALA A 138 17.78 -17.29 11.46
CA ALA A 138 16.52 -18.04 11.45
C ALA A 138 15.46 -17.54 12.45
N ASP A 139 15.88 -16.90 13.54
CA ASP A 139 15.06 -16.26 14.56
C ASP A 139 14.53 -14.87 14.12
N ALA A 140 15.33 -14.10 13.37
CA ALA A 140 14.95 -12.81 12.80
C ALA A 140 13.84 -12.90 11.74
N VAL A 141 13.63 -14.08 11.13
CA VAL A 141 12.54 -14.32 10.16
C VAL A 141 11.16 -14.14 10.80
N SER A 142 11.05 -14.30 12.12
CA SER A 142 9.76 -14.30 12.83
C SER A 142 9.17 -12.91 13.08
N THR A 143 9.93 -11.81 12.94
CA THR A 143 9.47 -10.45 13.26
C THR A 143 9.77 -9.44 12.16
N TYR A 144 9.02 -8.33 12.12
CA TYR A 144 9.31 -7.24 11.20
C TYR A 144 10.51 -6.43 11.69
N ASN A 145 11.45 -6.13 10.78
CA ASN A 145 12.58 -5.25 11.07
C ASN A 145 12.17 -3.77 11.07
N VAL A 146 13.06 -2.89 11.54
CA VAL A 146 12.77 -1.45 11.68
C VAL A 146 12.41 -0.78 10.35
N VAL A 147 13.07 -1.15 9.25
CA VAL A 147 12.81 -0.57 7.93
C VAL A 147 11.41 -0.96 7.46
N GLN A 148 11.03 -2.24 7.60
CA GLN A 148 9.69 -2.71 7.26
C GLN A 148 8.61 -2.00 8.08
N ARG A 149 8.78 -1.90 9.40
CA ARG A 149 7.84 -1.20 10.29
C ARG A 149 7.68 0.27 9.92
N LEU A 150 8.79 0.98 9.69
CA LEU A 150 8.76 2.37 9.23
C LEU A 150 8.07 2.50 7.88
N THR A 151 8.31 1.58 6.94
CA THR A 151 7.60 1.54 5.65
C THR A 151 6.11 1.32 5.85
N TYR A 152 5.69 0.40 6.71
CA TYR A 152 4.27 0.20 7.01
C TYR A 152 3.62 1.46 7.57
N LEU A 153 4.26 2.13 8.53
CA LEU A 153 3.75 3.38 9.10
C LEU A 153 3.66 4.48 8.04
N ALA A 154 4.70 4.65 7.22
CA ALA A 154 4.73 5.63 6.15
C ALA A 154 3.63 5.37 5.10
N VAL A 155 3.42 4.11 4.71
CA VAL A 155 2.40 3.74 3.71
C VAL A 155 0.99 3.92 4.28
N VAL A 156 0.73 3.41 5.49
CA VAL A 156 -0.61 3.41 6.10
C VAL A 156 -1.04 4.81 6.53
N PHE A 157 -0.15 5.59 7.14
CA PHE A 157 -0.50 6.87 7.75
C PHE A 157 0.00 8.10 6.96
N GLY A 158 0.88 7.92 5.98
CA GLY A 158 1.36 8.99 5.10
C GLY A 158 0.82 8.86 3.68
N LEU A 159 1.25 7.80 2.98
CA LEU A 159 1.00 7.65 1.54
C LEU A 159 -0.49 7.45 1.22
N PHE A 160 -1.18 6.53 1.91
CA PHE A 160 -2.60 6.30 1.64
C PHE A 160 -3.47 7.53 1.92
N PRO A 161 -3.33 8.24 3.06
CA PRO A 161 -4.03 9.51 3.28
C PRO A 161 -3.72 10.56 2.22
N ALA A 162 -2.46 10.68 1.79
CA ALA A 162 -2.06 11.63 0.75
C ALA A 162 -2.70 11.31 -0.61
N ILE A 163 -2.73 10.04 -1.03
CA ILE A 163 -3.39 9.59 -2.27
C ILE A 163 -4.90 9.86 -2.19
N LEU A 164 -5.53 9.55 -1.06
CA LEU A 164 -6.96 9.81 -0.88
C LEU A 164 -7.27 11.31 -0.95
N TRP A 165 -6.51 12.12 -0.22
CA TRP A 165 -6.69 13.57 -0.20
C TRP A 165 -6.54 14.20 -1.58
N THR A 166 -5.44 13.88 -2.27
CA THR A 166 -5.17 14.40 -3.62
C THR A 166 -6.18 13.87 -4.64
N GLY A 167 -6.61 12.62 -4.54
CA GLY A 167 -7.67 12.05 -5.38
C GLY A 167 -9.01 12.76 -5.21
N LEU A 168 -9.42 13.05 -3.98
CA LEU A 168 -10.66 13.80 -3.70
C LEU A 168 -10.59 15.22 -4.25
N ALA A 169 -9.45 15.89 -4.07
CA ALA A 169 -9.22 17.25 -4.58
C ALA A 169 -9.28 17.32 -6.13
N MET A 170 -8.95 16.23 -6.83
CA MET A 170 -9.06 16.15 -8.30
C MET A 170 -10.43 15.65 -8.80
N SER A 171 -11.35 15.29 -7.90
CA SER A 171 -12.63 14.70 -8.28
C SER A 171 -13.72 15.76 -8.44
N PHE A 172 -14.27 15.88 -9.65
CA PHE A 172 -15.37 16.81 -9.96
C PHE A 172 -16.60 16.64 -9.06
N GLY A 173 -16.82 15.44 -8.49
CA GLY A 173 -17.94 15.17 -7.59
C GLY A 173 -17.80 15.75 -6.18
N VAL A 174 -16.63 16.28 -5.81
CA VAL A 174 -16.35 16.87 -4.48
C VAL A 174 -16.02 18.35 -4.59
N THR A 175 -15.37 18.77 -5.67
CA THR A 175 -14.87 20.15 -5.84
C THR A 175 -15.63 20.95 -6.90
N SER A 176 -16.87 20.58 -7.24
CA SER A 176 -17.66 21.32 -8.23
C SER A 176 -17.89 22.77 -7.75
N VAL A 177 -17.25 23.72 -8.43
CA VAL A 177 -17.57 25.16 -8.45
C VAL A 177 -18.32 25.51 -9.72
#